data_AF-A0A9D6XTW5-F1
#
_entry.id   AF-A0A9D6XTW5-F1
#
_cell.length_a   1.000
_cell.length_b   1.000
_cell.length_c   1.000
_cell.angle_alpha   90.00
_cell.angle_beta   90.00
_cell.angle_gamma   90.00
#
_symmetry.space_group_name_H-M   'P 1'
#
loop_
_entity.id
_entity.type
_entity.pdbx_description
1 polymer ?
#
loop_
_entity_poly.entity_id
_entity_poly.type
_entity_poly.pdbx_seq_one_letter_code
_entity_poly.pdbx_strand_id
1 'polypeptide(L)'
;MKKYLFLFISALVLAVAGMPSTLHAQKGFEVVKGKAFEDAIPGDFYLEGSRIPVQKRNAALVKTPAGARVVIGLIDTSGYSSHFQQKYEGMIISEGNFTVCGQKVGVGSFGFGNTKPMATSNEDMKLMIYDQAGAKVGECSGKKDASLAKPSPLQIVIGNPSKLYLGRYGFDLK
;
A
#
# COMPACT_ATOMS: atom_id res chain seq x y z
N MET A 1 -51.11 41.93 -19.11
CA MET A 1 -49.72 41.40 -19.12
C MET A 1 -49.36 40.82 -17.75
N LYS A 2 -49.94 39.68 -17.32
CA LYS A 2 -49.66 39.12 -15.98
C LYS A 2 -50.06 37.64 -15.77
N LYS A 3 -50.16 36.84 -16.84
CA LYS A 3 -50.59 35.43 -16.75
C LYS A 3 -49.62 34.39 -17.35
N TYR A 4 -48.51 34.80 -17.96
CA TYR A 4 -47.55 33.88 -18.58
C TYR A 4 -46.24 33.70 -17.80
N LEU A 5 -46.06 34.41 -16.68
CA LEU A 5 -44.79 34.38 -15.93
C LEU A 5 -44.69 33.19 -14.95
N PHE A 6 -45.81 32.53 -14.62
CA PHE A 6 -45.82 31.44 -13.64
C PHE A 6 -45.61 30.04 -14.23
N LEU A 7 -45.59 29.89 -15.55
CA LEU A 7 -45.48 28.58 -16.21
C LEU A 7 -44.04 28.13 -16.51
N PHE A 8 -43.05 29.00 -16.35
CA PHE A 8 -41.66 28.67 -16.66
C PHE A 8 -40.80 28.21 -15.47
N ILE A 9 -41.28 28.34 -14.23
CA ILE A 9 -40.49 27.96 -13.05
C ILE A 9 -40.69 26.48 -12.65
N SER A 10 -41.76 25.82 -13.14
CA SER A 10 -42.00 24.40 -12.83
C SER A 10 -41.14 23.44 -13.67
N ALA A 11 -40.59 23.89 -14.81
CA ALA A 11 -39.86 23.02 -15.74
C ALA A 11 -38.36 22.88 -15.44
N LEU A 12 -37.79 23.67 -14.52
CA LEU A 12 -36.35 23.63 -14.22
C LEU A 12 -35.98 22.71 -13.05
N VAL A 13 -36.96 22.18 -12.29
CA VAL A 13 -36.71 21.34 -11.11
C VAL A 13 -36.61 19.84 -11.45
N LEU A 14 -36.97 19.42 -12.67
CA LEU A 14 -37.01 18.00 -13.05
C LEU A 14 -35.77 17.46 -13.80
N ALA A 15 -34.72 18.26 -14.01
CA ALA A 15 -33.57 17.84 -14.82
C ALA A 15 -32.35 17.32 -14.05
N VAL A 16 -32.44 17.13 -12.72
CA VAL A 16 -31.30 16.63 -11.91
C VAL A 16 -31.44 15.15 -11.51
N ALA A 17 -32.57 14.50 -11.82
CA ALA A 17 -32.82 13.10 -11.49
C ALA A 17 -32.41 12.17 -12.65
N GLY A 18 -31.11 12.02 -12.92
CA GLY A 18 -30.71 11.11 -14.00
C GLY A 18 -29.22 10.88 -14.23
N MET A 19 -28.33 11.38 -13.37
CA MET A 19 -26.95 10.90 -13.42
C MET A 19 -26.90 9.55 -12.71
N PRO A 20 -26.66 8.42 -13.40
CA PRO A 20 -26.25 7.21 -12.72
C PRO A 20 -24.91 7.53 -12.08
N SER A 21 -24.92 7.94 -10.81
CA SER A 21 -23.76 7.82 -9.96
C SER A 21 -23.40 6.34 -10.04
N THR A 22 -22.37 6.02 -10.81
CA THR A 22 -21.71 4.73 -10.74
C THR A 22 -21.26 4.60 -9.29
N LEU A 23 -22.11 3.98 -8.48
CA LEU A 23 -21.75 3.42 -7.19
C LEU A 23 -20.70 2.37 -7.51
N HIS A 24 -19.46 2.82 -7.66
CA HIS A 24 -18.32 2.00 -7.32
C HIS A 24 -18.55 1.67 -5.86
N ALA A 25 -19.16 0.51 -5.59
CA ALA A 25 -19.03 -0.12 -4.31
C ALA A 25 -17.55 0.01 -3.96
N GLN A 26 -17.21 0.77 -2.91
CA GLN A 26 -15.83 0.96 -2.48
C GLN A 26 -15.29 -0.42 -2.12
N LYS A 27 -14.73 -1.13 -3.10
CA LYS A 27 -14.06 -2.39 -2.86
C LYS A 27 -12.86 -2.05 -2.00
N GLY A 28 -12.74 -2.69 -0.83
CA GLY A 28 -11.54 -2.57 -0.02
C GLY A 28 -10.34 -3.20 -0.73
N PHE A 29 -9.20 -3.21 -0.05
CA PHE A 29 -8.07 -4.00 -0.53
C PHE A 29 -8.44 -5.49 -0.61
N GLU A 30 -7.88 -6.20 -1.57
CA GLU A 30 -8.05 -7.64 -1.75
C GLU A 30 -6.69 -8.31 -1.84
N VAL A 31 -6.43 -9.35 -1.04
CA VAL A 31 -5.21 -10.16 -1.18
C VAL A 31 -5.40 -11.17 -2.31
N VAL A 32 -4.53 -11.09 -3.32
CA VAL A 32 -4.52 -12.02 -4.45
C VAL A 32 -3.62 -13.21 -4.11
N LYS A 33 -4.11 -14.43 -4.39
CA LYS A 33 -3.42 -15.70 -4.09
C LYS A 33 -3.33 -16.59 -5.32
N GLY A 34 -2.64 -17.73 -5.18
CA GLY A 34 -2.54 -18.77 -6.22
C GLY A 34 -1.70 -18.33 -7.41
N LYS A 35 -2.01 -18.83 -8.60
CA LYS A 35 -1.22 -18.58 -9.81
C LYS A 35 -0.97 -17.09 -10.09
N ALA A 36 -1.96 -16.24 -9.88
CA ALA A 36 -1.81 -14.80 -10.10
C ALA A 36 -0.78 -14.16 -9.16
N PHE A 37 -0.63 -14.67 -7.94
CA PHE A 37 0.45 -14.28 -7.03
C PHE A 37 1.79 -14.83 -7.52
N GLU A 38 1.86 -16.13 -7.85
CA GLU A 38 3.10 -16.78 -8.30
C GLU A 38 3.70 -16.13 -9.55
N ASP A 39 2.86 -15.70 -10.50
CA ASP A 39 3.30 -15.06 -11.73
C ASP A 39 3.71 -13.59 -11.53
N ALA A 40 3.21 -12.93 -10.47
CA ALA A 40 3.41 -11.50 -10.24
C ALA A 40 4.63 -11.17 -9.37
N ILE A 41 5.04 -12.06 -8.47
CA ILE A 41 6.18 -11.83 -7.60
C ILE A 41 7.48 -12.03 -8.40
N PRO A 42 8.32 -10.98 -8.56
CA PRO A 42 9.59 -11.15 -9.25
C PRO A 42 10.55 -12.02 -8.44
N GLY A 43 11.44 -12.75 -9.11
CA GLY A 43 12.50 -13.52 -8.46
C GLY A 43 13.58 -12.63 -7.85
N ASP A 44 13.99 -11.60 -8.60
CA ASP A 44 14.97 -10.60 -8.18
C ASP A 44 14.37 -9.19 -8.29
N PHE A 45 14.79 -8.30 -7.41
CA PHE A 45 14.44 -6.89 -7.40
C PHE A 45 15.69 -6.04 -7.66
N TYR A 46 15.62 -5.15 -8.64
CA TYR A 46 16.67 -4.17 -8.87
C TYR A 46 16.48 -2.97 -7.95
N LEU A 47 17.56 -2.53 -7.30
CA LEU A 47 17.58 -1.34 -6.43
C LEU A 47 19.01 -0.82 -6.29
N GLU A 48 19.23 0.47 -6.54
CA GLU A 48 20.55 1.14 -6.43
C GLU A 48 21.71 0.34 -7.06
N GLY A 49 21.55 -0.15 -8.28
CA GLY A 49 22.60 -0.91 -8.98
C GLY A 49 22.72 -2.38 -8.58
N SER A 50 21.93 -2.84 -7.61
CA SER A 50 22.00 -4.19 -7.06
C SER A 50 20.83 -5.06 -7.52
N ARG A 51 21.08 -6.36 -7.72
CA ARG A 51 20.07 -7.38 -8.04
C ARG A 51 19.82 -8.25 -6.81
N ILE A 52 18.70 -8.03 -6.14
CA ILE A 52 18.46 -8.54 -4.78
C ILE A 52 17.37 -9.62 -4.81
N PRO A 53 17.63 -10.83 -4.32
CA PRO A 53 16.62 -11.89 -4.31
C PRO A 53 15.39 -11.49 -3.49
N VAL A 54 14.20 -11.79 -4.01
CA VAL A 54 12.94 -11.55 -3.29
C VAL A 54 12.59 -12.75 -2.42
N GLN A 55 12.21 -12.49 -1.17
CA GLN A 55 11.71 -13.52 -0.27
C GLN A 55 10.23 -13.78 -0.57
N LYS A 56 9.93 -14.62 -1.57
CA LYS A 56 8.53 -14.93 -1.98
C LYS A 56 7.62 -15.36 -0.81
N ARG A 57 8.17 -16.09 0.17
CA ARG A 57 7.44 -16.51 1.39
C ARG A 57 6.98 -15.34 2.29
N ASN A 58 7.60 -14.17 2.12
CA ASN A 58 7.34 -12.94 2.85
C ASN A 58 6.92 -11.84 1.86
N ALA A 59 6.08 -12.20 0.89
CA ALA A 59 5.54 -11.29 -0.12
C ALA A 59 4.02 -11.41 -0.21
N ALA A 60 3.38 -10.35 -0.68
CA ALA A 60 1.95 -10.26 -0.91
C ALA A 60 1.68 -9.53 -2.24
N LEU A 61 0.65 -10.00 -2.94
CA LEU A 61 0.03 -9.28 -4.04
C LEU A 61 -1.34 -8.80 -3.56
N VAL A 62 -1.62 -7.50 -3.68
CA VAL A 62 -2.90 -6.93 -3.33
C VAL A 62 -3.50 -6.15 -4.49
N LYS A 63 -4.83 -6.13 -4.58
CA LYS A 63 -5.55 -5.15 -5.39
C LYS A 63 -6.02 -4.02 -4.49
N THR A 64 -5.78 -2.79 -4.94
CA THR A 64 -6.26 -1.56 -4.30
C THR A 64 -7.77 -1.38 -4.56
N PRO A 65 -8.45 -0.50 -3.81
CA PRO A 65 -9.82 -0.09 -4.10
C PRO A 65 -10.05 0.42 -5.52
N ALA A 66 -9.03 1.06 -6.10
CA ALA A 66 -9.03 1.55 -7.47
C ALA A 66 -8.77 0.46 -8.53
N GLY A 67 -8.56 -0.80 -8.11
CA GLY A 67 -8.33 -1.94 -8.99
C GLY A 67 -6.88 -2.16 -9.42
N ALA A 68 -5.97 -1.23 -9.11
CA ALA A 68 -4.54 -1.38 -9.37
C ALA A 68 -3.92 -2.46 -8.48
N ARG A 69 -2.90 -3.16 -8.98
CA ARG A 69 -2.16 -4.15 -8.20
C ARG A 69 -0.94 -3.53 -7.51
N VAL A 70 -0.64 -4.04 -6.33
CA VAL A 70 0.58 -3.72 -5.60
C VAL A 70 1.22 -5.01 -5.13
N VAL A 71 2.49 -5.19 -5.47
CA VAL A 71 3.36 -6.23 -4.92
C VAL A 71 4.16 -5.61 -3.78
N ILE A 72 4.15 -6.24 -2.61
CA ILE A 72 4.98 -5.84 -1.47
C ILE A 72 5.67 -7.09 -0.96
N GLY A 73 6.99 -7.04 -0.73
CA GLY A 73 7.72 -8.21 -0.24
C GLY A 73 9.03 -7.86 0.44
N LEU A 74 9.53 -8.77 1.26
CA LEU A 74 10.88 -8.67 1.81
C LEU A 74 11.91 -9.09 0.76
N ILE A 75 13.11 -8.51 0.85
CA ILE A 75 14.24 -8.85 -0.01
C ILE A 75 15.38 -9.41 0.84
N ASP A 76 16.24 -10.25 0.26
CA ASP A 76 17.38 -10.84 0.96
C ASP A 76 18.61 -9.94 0.85
N THR A 77 18.86 -9.19 1.93
CA THR A 77 20.00 -8.26 2.02
C THR A 77 21.22 -8.87 2.72
N SER A 78 21.21 -10.16 3.06
CA SER A 78 22.26 -10.79 3.89
C SER A 78 23.67 -10.72 3.30
N GLY A 79 23.79 -10.71 1.96
CA GLY A 79 25.06 -10.58 1.24
C GLY A 79 25.49 -9.14 0.90
N TYR A 80 24.76 -8.13 1.37
CA TYR A 80 24.98 -6.72 1.01
C TYR A 80 25.71 -5.95 2.12
N SER A 81 26.15 -4.72 1.82
CA SER A 81 26.81 -3.85 2.80
C SER A 81 25.90 -3.55 3.99
N SER A 82 26.50 -3.27 5.16
CA SER A 82 25.76 -2.91 6.37
C SER A 82 24.86 -1.68 6.15
N HIS A 83 25.34 -0.70 5.39
CA HIS A 83 24.54 0.47 5.01
C HIS A 83 23.29 0.07 4.21
N PHE A 84 23.45 -0.85 3.25
CA PHE A 84 22.34 -1.35 2.44
C PHE A 84 21.33 -2.12 3.31
N GLN A 85 21.81 -2.99 4.19
CA GLN A 85 20.96 -3.77 5.12
C GLN A 85 20.19 -2.89 6.12
N GLN A 86 20.78 -1.75 6.52
CA GLN A 86 20.11 -0.78 7.39
C GLN A 86 19.06 0.04 6.64
N LYS A 87 19.31 0.34 5.36
CA LYS A 87 18.42 1.15 4.53
C LYS A 87 17.24 0.35 3.99
N TYR A 88 17.45 -0.93 3.66
CA TYR A 88 16.49 -1.76 2.93
C TYR A 88 16.19 -3.07 3.62
N GLU A 89 14.90 -3.38 3.68
CA GLU A 89 14.36 -4.66 4.16
C GLU A 89 13.36 -5.27 3.16
N GLY A 90 12.76 -4.45 2.28
CA GLY A 90 11.83 -4.95 1.28
C GLY A 90 11.62 -4.02 0.09
N MET A 91 10.68 -4.43 -0.75
CA MET A 91 10.30 -3.79 -2.00
C MET A 91 8.79 -3.55 -2.09
N ILE A 92 8.42 -2.54 -2.87
CA ILE A 92 7.07 -2.27 -3.34
C ILE A 92 7.13 -2.11 -4.86
N ILE A 93 6.20 -2.75 -5.57
CA ILE A 93 5.92 -2.48 -6.99
C ILE A 93 4.44 -2.13 -7.08
N SER A 94 4.12 -0.95 -7.61
CA SER A 94 2.77 -0.44 -7.69
C SER A 94 2.36 -0.13 -9.12
N GLU A 95 1.22 -0.68 -9.53
CA GLU A 95 0.57 -0.36 -10.81
C GLU A 95 -0.38 0.86 -10.69
N GLY A 96 -0.52 1.44 -9.49
CA GLY A 96 -1.43 2.56 -9.26
C GLY A 96 -1.01 3.46 -8.09
N ASN A 97 -1.88 4.41 -7.76
CA ASN A 97 -1.70 5.23 -6.57
C ASN A 97 -2.35 4.53 -5.39
N PHE A 98 -1.62 4.42 -4.29
CA PHE A 98 -2.15 4.01 -3.00
C PHE A 98 -1.42 4.77 -1.89
N THR A 99 -1.90 4.61 -0.66
CA THR A 99 -1.36 5.32 0.50
C THR A 99 -0.95 4.31 1.56
N VAL A 100 0.23 4.51 2.15
CA VAL A 100 0.70 3.79 3.34
C VAL A 100 0.88 4.79 4.48
N CYS A 101 0.07 4.68 5.53
CA CYS A 101 0.03 5.62 6.67
C CYS A 101 0.00 7.09 6.25
N GLY A 102 -0.86 7.45 5.29
CA GLY A 102 -0.96 8.81 4.77
C GLY A 102 0.10 9.20 3.74
N GLN A 103 1.15 8.39 3.51
CA GLN A 103 2.16 8.64 2.49
C GLN A 103 1.71 8.09 1.15
N LYS A 104 1.63 8.96 0.13
CA LYS A 104 1.24 8.57 -1.22
C LYS A 104 2.38 7.82 -1.90
N VAL A 105 2.09 6.62 -2.39
CA VAL A 105 2.97 5.82 -3.23
C VAL A 105 2.35 5.75 -4.61
N GLY A 106 3.08 6.26 -5.61
CA GLY A 106 2.62 6.30 -7.00
C GLY A 106 2.92 5.01 -7.76
N VAL A 107 2.70 5.06 -9.07
CA VAL A 107 3.12 3.99 -9.99
C VAL A 107 4.64 3.91 -10.02
N GLY A 108 5.18 2.71 -9.93
CA GLY A 108 6.62 2.47 -9.99
C GLY A 108 7.11 1.40 -9.01
N SER A 109 8.42 1.36 -8.81
CA SER A 109 9.07 0.45 -7.88
C SER A 109 9.84 1.23 -6.81
N PHE A 110 9.81 0.71 -5.59
CA PHE A 110 10.34 1.39 -4.42
C PHE A 110 11.03 0.37 -3.51
N GLY A 111 12.12 0.77 -2.88
CA GLY A 111 12.66 0.07 -1.72
C GLY A 111 12.00 0.57 -0.44
N PHE A 112 11.93 -0.25 0.59
CA PHE A 112 11.58 0.23 1.93
C PHE A 112 12.48 -0.38 3.00
N GLY A 113 12.62 0.33 4.10
CA GLY A 113 13.30 -0.13 5.31
C GLY A 113 12.57 0.37 6.55
N ASN A 114 13.06 -0.02 7.72
CA ASN A 114 12.44 0.42 8.97
C ASN A 114 13.45 0.60 10.11
N THR A 115 13.04 1.37 11.11
CA THR A 115 13.75 1.45 12.38
C THR A 115 13.27 0.30 13.26
N LYS A 116 14.06 -0.77 13.41
CA LYS A 116 13.71 -1.92 14.26
C LYS A 116 13.71 -1.51 15.74
N PRO A 117 12.55 -1.25 16.37
CA PRO A 117 12.52 -0.85 17.77
C PRO A 117 12.92 -2.06 18.63
N MET A 118 13.56 -1.83 19.77
CA MET A 118 13.89 -2.91 20.70
C MET A 118 12.62 -3.68 21.08
N ALA A 119 12.71 -5.01 21.21
CA ALA A 119 11.55 -5.86 21.50
C ALA A 119 10.82 -5.46 22.81
N THR A 120 11.58 -4.90 23.76
CA THR A 120 11.13 -4.38 25.06
C THR A 120 10.57 -2.96 25.00
N SER A 121 10.75 -2.24 23.89
CA SER A 121 10.26 -0.87 23.70
C SER A 121 8.82 -0.87 23.19
N ASN A 122 8.11 0.20 23.56
CA ASN A 122 6.79 0.58 23.03
C ASN A 122 6.90 1.67 21.96
N GLU A 123 8.10 1.92 21.45
CA GLU A 123 8.33 2.85 20.36
C GLU A 123 7.65 2.38 19.07
N ASP A 124 7.18 3.37 18.31
CA ASP A 124 6.64 3.13 16.99
C ASP A 124 7.76 2.78 16.01
N MET A 125 7.49 1.82 15.13
CA MET A 125 8.39 1.49 14.05
C MET A 125 8.22 2.50 12.93
N LYS A 126 9.29 3.22 12.57
CA LYS A 126 9.29 4.04 11.36
C LYS A 126 9.51 3.17 10.15
N LEU A 127 8.66 3.34 9.14
CA LEU A 127 8.80 2.81 7.80
C LEU A 127 9.30 3.94 6.90
N MET A 128 10.37 3.69 6.17
CA MET A 128 10.94 4.61 5.19
C MET A 128 10.80 4.01 3.81
N ILE A 129 10.28 4.79 2.86
CA ILE A 129 10.10 4.39 1.46
C ILE A 129 11.08 5.20 0.61
N TYR A 130 11.76 4.51 -0.30
CA TYR A 130 12.76 5.09 -1.19
C TYR A 130 12.42 4.77 -2.64
N ASP A 131 12.69 5.70 -3.53
CA ASP A 131 12.68 5.41 -4.97
C ASP A 131 13.86 4.51 -5.38
N GLN A 132 13.91 4.18 -6.67
CA GLN A 132 14.97 3.37 -7.28
C GLN A 132 16.36 4.01 -7.22
N ALA A 133 16.43 5.33 -7.10
CA ALA A 133 17.68 6.09 -6.94
C ALA A 133 18.10 6.20 -5.46
N GLY A 134 17.33 5.59 -4.54
CA GLY A 134 17.61 5.61 -3.13
C GLY A 134 17.23 6.90 -2.42
N ALA A 135 16.49 7.81 -3.07
CA ALA A 135 15.98 9.01 -2.44
C ALA A 135 14.75 8.68 -1.59
N LYS A 136 14.69 9.22 -0.37
CA LYS A 136 13.55 8.99 0.53
C LYS A 136 12.33 9.75 0.01
N VAL A 137 11.27 9.02 -0.33
CA VAL A 137 10.01 9.56 -0.87
C VAL A 137 8.86 9.53 0.14
N GLY A 138 9.03 8.83 1.26
CA GLY A 138 8.02 8.77 2.31
C GLY A 138 8.60 8.25 3.63
N GLU A 139 8.00 8.70 4.73
CA GLU A 139 8.26 8.18 6.07
C GLU A 139 6.94 8.15 6.85
N CYS A 140 6.71 7.09 7.61
CA CYS A 140 5.56 7.00 8.49
C CYS A 140 5.82 6.08 9.69
N SER A 141 5.01 6.22 10.74
CA SER A 141 5.11 5.42 11.95
C SER A 141 4.01 4.36 12.00
N GLY A 142 4.38 3.13 12.35
CA GLY A 142 3.48 2.01 12.59
C GLY A 142 3.49 1.63 14.07
N LYS A 143 2.30 1.46 14.64
CA LYS A 143 2.15 1.09 16.05
C LYS A 143 2.28 -0.42 16.23
N LYS A 144 2.86 -0.82 17.35
CA LYS A 144 2.92 -2.22 17.76
C LYS A 144 1.52 -2.73 18.10
N ASP A 145 1.11 -3.80 17.44
CA ASP A 145 -0.15 -4.48 17.67
C ASP A 145 0.07 -5.77 18.46
N ALA A 146 -0.15 -5.69 19.77
CA ALA A 146 -0.05 -6.84 20.66
C ALA A 146 -1.15 -7.87 20.42
N SER A 147 -2.28 -7.48 19.84
CA SER A 147 -3.44 -8.34 19.60
C SER A 147 -3.27 -9.26 18.39
N LEU A 148 -2.28 -8.99 17.54
CA LEU A 148 -1.97 -9.83 16.38
C LEU A 148 -1.50 -11.22 16.81
N ALA A 149 -2.38 -12.22 16.67
CA ALA A 149 -2.15 -13.57 17.20
C ALA A 149 -0.96 -14.30 16.54
N LYS A 150 -0.78 -14.12 15.23
CA LYS A 150 0.26 -14.78 14.43
C LYS A 150 1.00 -13.75 13.56
N PRO A 151 2.05 -13.09 14.08
CA PRO A 151 2.85 -12.17 13.29
C PRO A 151 3.75 -12.92 12.31
N SER A 152 3.57 -12.65 11.01
CA SER A 152 4.55 -13.00 9.97
C SER A 152 5.52 -11.84 9.75
N PRO A 153 6.73 -12.09 9.20
CA PRO A 153 7.68 -11.02 8.88
C PRO A 153 7.07 -9.92 8.03
N LEU A 154 6.26 -10.31 7.04
CA LEU A 154 5.41 -9.42 6.25
C LEU A 154 4.04 -10.07 6.05
N GLN A 155 2.97 -9.33 6.29
CA GLN A 155 1.61 -9.78 5.94
C GLN A 155 0.68 -8.60 5.68
N ILE A 156 -0.36 -8.84 4.88
CA ILE A 156 -1.45 -7.88 4.67
C ILE A 156 -2.69 -8.41 5.38
N VAL A 157 -3.28 -7.58 6.23
CA VAL A 157 -4.57 -7.87 6.87
C VAL A 157 -5.62 -6.95 6.27
N ILE A 158 -6.60 -7.56 5.60
CA ILE A 158 -7.73 -6.84 5.02
C ILE A 158 -8.75 -6.56 6.12
N GLY A 159 -9.18 -5.30 6.20
CA GLY A 159 -10.10 -4.81 7.21
C GLY A 159 -10.49 -3.36 6.95
N ASN A 160 -11.06 -2.71 7.96
CA ASN A 160 -11.39 -1.29 7.94
C ASN A 160 -10.72 -0.59 9.14
N PRO A 161 -9.49 -0.05 9.01
CA PRO A 161 -8.66 0.01 7.79
C PRO A 161 -7.92 -1.31 7.47
N SER A 162 -7.54 -1.48 6.21
CA SER A 162 -6.62 -2.56 5.81
C SER A 162 -5.19 -2.17 6.21
N LYS A 163 -4.35 -3.14 6.57
CA LYS A 163 -3.02 -2.86 7.12
C LYS A 163 -1.93 -3.74 6.51
N LEU A 164 -0.79 -3.13 6.21
CA LEU A 164 0.49 -3.81 6.03
C LEU A 164 1.11 -4.02 7.40
N TYR A 165 1.46 -5.25 7.72
CA TYR A 165 2.19 -5.59 8.94
C TYR A 165 3.62 -6.00 8.61
N LEU A 166 4.56 -5.42 9.36
CA LEU A 166 5.93 -5.87 9.43
C LEU A 166 6.16 -6.41 10.86
N GLY A 167 6.17 -7.73 11.00
CA GLY A 167 6.06 -8.39 12.30
C GLY A 167 4.74 -8.02 13.00
N ARG A 168 4.85 -7.24 14.09
CA ARG A 168 3.71 -6.75 14.88
C ARG A 168 3.38 -5.28 14.61
N TYR A 169 4.12 -4.59 13.76
CA TYR A 169 3.90 -3.16 13.50
C TYR A 169 2.97 -3.00 12.31
N GLY A 170 1.82 -2.36 12.53
CA GLY A 170 0.79 -2.18 11.50
C GLY A 170 0.84 -0.79 10.87
N PHE A 171 0.71 -0.75 9.55
CA PHE A 171 0.68 0.45 8.71
C PHE A 171 -0.60 0.48 7.89
N ASP A 172 -1.39 1.54 8.03
CA ASP A 172 -2.68 1.64 7.35
C ASP A 172 -2.52 1.77 5.83
N LEU A 173 -3.34 1.02 5.08
CA LEU A 173 -3.41 1.06 3.62
C LEU A 173 -4.71 1.73 3.18
N LYS A 174 -4.61 2.69 2.25
CA LYS A 174 -5.76 3.42 1.68
C LYS A 174 -5.62 3.60 0.17
#